data_AF-A0A820PTP5-F1
#
_entry.id   AF-A0A820PTP5-F1
#
_cell.length_a   1.000
_cell.length_b   1.000
_cell.length_c   1.000
_cell.angle_alpha   90.00
_cell.angle_beta   90.00
_cell.angle_gamma   90.00
#
_symmetry.space_group_name_H-M   'P 1'
#
loop_
_entity.id
_entity.type
_entity.pdbx_description
1 polymer ?
#
loop_
_entity_poly.entity_id
_entity_poly.type
_entity_poly.pdbx_seq_one_letter_code
_entity_poly.pdbx_strand_id
1 'polypeptide(L)'
;MFLSVITIAVFFSLTDSLKIGKCPNITTQSNFNVSQYAGLWYEAYRNTILFELGTKCVNATYTLNSDGSIGVWNQAVKFFGSRTSINGTAKVKNASEPGALSVTFPSA
;
A
#
# COMPACT_ATOMS: atom_id res chain seq x y z
N MET A 1 -11.41 -3.53 -49.71
CA MET A 1 -11.84 -3.75 -48.31
C MET A 1 -10.60 -3.72 -47.44
N PHE A 2 -10.19 -2.52 -46.99
CA PHE A 2 -9.10 -2.35 -46.04
C PHE A 2 -9.73 -1.93 -44.71
N LEU A 3 -9.73 -2.82 -43.72
CA LEU A 3 -10.14 -2.47 -42.36
C LEU A 3 -8.95 -1.76 -41.68
N SER A 4 -9.02 -0.44 -41.53
CA SER A 4 -8.14 0.29 -40.63
C SER A 4 -8.66 0.12 -39.19
N VAL A 5 -7.91 -0.61 -38.36
CA VAL A 5 -8.15 -0.69 -36.92
C VAL A 5 -7.59 0.58 -36.28
N ILE A 6 -8.47 1.47 -35.81
CA ILE A 6 -8.09 2.65 -35.05
C ILE A 6 -7.78 2.20 -33.61
N THR A 7 -6.48 2.11 -33.28
CA THR A 7 -6.01 1.94 -31.91
C THR A 7 -6.16 3.27 -31.16
N ILE A 8 -7.21 3.40 -30.35
CA ILE A 8 -7.34 4.51 -29.40
C ILE A 8 -6.41 4.21 -28.23
N ALA A 9 -5.24 4.85 -28.20
CA ALA A 9 -4.39 4.87 -27.02
C ALA A 9 -5.04 5.77 -25.96
N VAL A 10 -5.77 5.18 -25.02
CA VAL A 10 -6.30 5.89 -23.85
C VAL A 10 -5.12 6.11 -22.88
N PHE A 11 -4.49 7.27 -22.97
CA PHE A 11 -3.51 7.70 -21.97
C PHE A 11 -4.26 8.08 -20.68
N PHE A 12 -4.34 7.16 -19.72
CA PHE A 12 -4.73 7.49 -18.36
C PHE A 12 -3.62 8.34 -17.72
N SER A 13 -3.76 9.66 -17.76
CA SER A 13 -2.89 10.57 -17.03
C SER A 13 -3.19 10.45 -15.53
N LEU A 14 -2.37 9.71 -14.79
CA LEU A 14 -2.34 9.74 -13.33
C LEU A 14 -1.64 11.04 -12.90
N THR A 15 -2.35 12.16 -12.90
CA THR A 15 -1.84 13.39 -12.28
C THR A 15 -2.00 13.27 -10.77
N ASP A 16 -0.94 12.87 -10.08
CA ASP A 16 -0.88 12.94 -8.61
C ASP A 16 -0.79 14.42 -8.23
N SER A 17 -1.93 15.06 -8.01
CA SER A 17 -1.99 16.49 -7.72
C SER A 17 -1.55 16.74 -6.27
N LEU A 18 -0.28 17.07 -6.08
CA LEU A 18 0.19 17.70 -4.84
C LEU A 18 -0.55 19.04 -4.69
N LYS A 19 -1.61 19.05 -3.87
CA LYS A 19 -2.39 20.25 -3.59
C LYS A 19 -1.73 21.03 -2.44
N ILE A 20 -1.41 22.29 -2.67
CA ILE A 20 -0.98 23.21 -1.61
C ILE A 20 -2.19 23.47 -0.70
N GLY A 21 -2.08 23.16 0.59
CA GLY A 21 -3.16 23.36 1.57
C GLY A 21 -3.08 22.41 2.76
N LYS A 22 -4.12 22.44 3.60
CA LYS A 22 -4.29 21.44 4.67
C LYS A 22 -4.70 20.11 4.06
N CYS A 23 -4.21 19.00 4.62
CA CYS A 23 -4.70 17.67 4.26
C CYS A 23 -6.23 17.61 4.50
N PRO A 24 -7.00 16.97 3.58
CA PRO A 24 -8.42 16.77 3.81
C PRO A 24 -8.64 15.94 5.07
N ASN A 25 -9.74 16.18 5.75
CA ASN A 25 -10.18 15.28 6.82
C ASN A 25 -10.73 14.00 6.18
N ILE A 26 -10.20 12.86 6.57
CA ILE A 26 -10.53 11.54 6.02
C ILE A 26 -11.03 10.64 7.14
N THR A 27 -12.16 9.98 6.90
CA THR A 27 -12.74 9.02 7.85
C THR A 27 -12.20 7.62 7.58
N THR A 28 -11.82 6.91 8.62
CA THR A 28 -11.37 5.51 8.52
C THR A 28 -12.56 4.53 8.51
N GLN A 29 -12.30 3.27 8.20
CA GLN A 29 -13.32 2.22 8.26
C GLN A 29 -13.77 2.00 9.71
N SER A 30 -15.04 2.29 10.02
CA SER A 30 -15.57 2.33 11.39
C SER A 30 -15.63 0.96 12.08
N ASN A 31 -15.85 -0.12 11.32
CA ASN A 31 -15.91 -1.49 11.80
C ASN A 31 -14.73 -2.34 11.31
N PHE A 32 -13.54 -1.73 11.23
CA PHE A 32 -12.34 -2.42 10.77
C PHE A 32 -12.03 -3.64 11.64
N ASN A 33 -11.99 -4.83 11.01
CA ASN A 33 -11.63 -6.08 11.66
C ASN A 33 -10.29 -6.57 11.10
N VAL A 34 -9.24 -6.43 11.91
CA VAL A 34 -7.87 -6.84 11.57
C VAL A 34 -7.81 -8.31 11.16
N SER A 35 -8.58 -9.19 11.81
CA SER A 35 -8.57 -10.62 11.50
C SER A 35 -9.09 -10.93 10.10
N GLN A 36 -10.03 -10.12 9.60
CA GLN A 36 -10.54 -10.22 8.23
C GLN A 36 -9.61 -9.56 7.21
N TYR A 37 -8.79 -8.59 7.65
CA TYR A 37 -7.81 -7.90 6.82
C TYR A 37 -6.47 -8.65 6.71
N ALA A 38 -6.20 -9.55 7.67
CA ALA A 38 -4.99 -10.36 7.70
C ALA A 38 -4.85 -11.23 6.45
N GLY A 39 -3.60 -11.52 6.07
CA GLY A 39 -3.27 -12.26 4.86
C GLY A 39 -2.49 -11.43 3.84
N LEU A 40 -2.45 -11.93 2.61
CA LEU A 40 -1.63 -11.41 1.52
C LEU A 40 -2.40 -10.40 0.66
N TRP A 41 -1.79 -9.23 0.47
CA TRP A 41 -2.27 -8.16 -0.38
C TRP A 41 -1.25 -7.83 -1.46
N TYR A 42 -1.71 -7.73 -2.71
CA TYR A 42 -0.89 -7.30 -3.82
C TYR A 42 -1.10 -5.81 -4.08
N GLU A 43 0.00 -5.07 -4.23
CA GLU A 43 -0.07 -3.66 -4.60
C GLU A 43 -0.54 -3.52 -6.06
N ALA A 44 -1.71 -2.91 -6.25
CA ALA A 44 -2.22 -2.60 -7.58
C ALA A 44 -1.68 -1.25 -8.09
N TYR A 45 -1.65 -0.24 -7.22
CA TYR A 45 -1.22 1.13 -7.51
C TYR A 45 -0.58 1.74 -6.26
N ARG A 46 0.36 2.67 -6.47
CA ARG A 46 0.98 3.48 -5.42
C ARG A 46 1.31 4.88 -5.92
N ASN A 47 1.50 5.79 -4.97
CA ASN A 47 2.17 7.05 -5.24
C ASN A 47 3.69 6.82 -5.31
N THR A 48 4.41 7.72 -5.97
CA THR A 48 5.88 7.59 -6.06
C THR A 48 6.52 7.98 -4.74
N ILE A 49 7.08 6.99 -4.03
CA ILE A 49 7.75 7.17 -2.74
C ILE A 49 9.14 6.53 -2.76
N LEU A 50 10.11 7.16 -2.08
CA LEU A 50 11.53 6.82 -2.20
C LEU A 50 11.85 5.37 -1.82
N PHE A 51 11.21 4.85 -0.78
CA PHE A 51 11.52 3.52 -0.24
C PHE A 51 11.05 2.36 -1.14
N GLU A 52 10.16 2.60 -2.10
CA GLU A 52 9.70 1.56 -3.06
C GLU A 52 10.22 1.79 -4.48
N LEU A 53 11.00 2.84 -4.71
CA LEU A 53 11.47 3.20 -6.03
C LEU A 53 12.30 2.07 -6.66
N GLY A 54 12.05 1.78 -7.94
CA GLY A 54 12.77 0.72 -8.67
C GLY A 54 12.37 -0.71 -8.31
N THR A 55 11.21 -0.89 -7.65
CA THR A 55 10.66 -2.21 -7.31
C THR A 55 9.40 -2.57 -8.10
N LYS A 56 9.17 -3.88 -8.27
CA LYS A 56 7.98 -4.49 -8.89
C LYS A 56 7.50 -5.70 -8.10
N CYS A 57 6.32 -6.23 -8.43
CA CYS A 57 5.72 -7.39 -7.77
C CYS A 57 5.60 -7.21 -6.24
N VAL A 58 5.21 -6.01 -5.82
CA VAL A 58 5.09 -5.65 -4.41
C VAL A 58 3.88 -6.35 -3.80
N ASN A 59 4.07 -6.91 -2.61
CA ASN A 59 2.97 -7.38 -1.79
C ASN A 59 3.26 -7.14 -0.30
N ALA A 60 2.19 -7.14 0.49
CA ALA A 60 2.21 -7.00 1.93
C ALA A 60 1.47 -8.19 2.55
N THR A 61 2.07 -8.84 3.54
CA THR A 61 1.40 -9.85 4.36
C THR A 61 1.17 -9.30 5.76
N TYR A 62 -0.08 -9.34 6.21
CA TYR A 62 -0.48 -8.89 7.54
C TYR A 62 -0.77 -10.08 8.45
N THR A 63 -0.19 -10.08 9.65
CA THR A 63 -0.39 -11.13 10.66
C THR A 63 -0.86 -10.53 11.98
N LEU A 64 -1.82 -11.18 12.64
CA LEU A 64 -2.25 -10.79 13.98
C LEU A 64 -1.33 -11.46 15.02
N ASN A 65 -0.68 -10.67 15.86
CA ASN A 65 0.19 -11.16 16.92
C ASN A 65 -0.61 -11.36 18.23
N SER A 66 -0.08 -12.17 19.14
CA SER A 66 -0.72 -12.47 20.44
C SER A 66 -0.86 -11.25 21.37
N ASP A 67 -0.02 -10.23 21.19
CA ASP A 67 -0.06 -8.97 21.94
C ASP A 67 -1.04 -7.94 21.35
N GLY A 68 -1.81 -8.33 20.32
CA GLY A 68 -2.76 -7.47 19.62
C GLY A 68 -2.11 -6.52 18.61
N SER A 69 -0.78 -6.55 18.44
CA SER A 69 -0.12 -5.84 17.35
C SER A 69 -0.28 -6.59 16.03
N ILE A 70 0.03 -5.90 14.93
CA ILE A 70 -0.05 -6.45 13.58
C ILE A 70 1.35 -6.51 13.00
N GLY A 71 1.79 -7.70 12.60
CA GLY A 71 2.98 -7.87 11.78
C GLY A 71 2.71 -7.36 10.37
N VAL A 72 3.66 -6.59 9.82
CA VAL A 72 3.63 -6.10 8.44
C VAL A 72 4.86 -6.64 7.75
N TRP A 73 4.68 -7.48 6.74
CA TRP A 73 5.78 -7.97 5.92
C TRP A 73 5.61 -7.52 4.48
N ASN A 74 6.40 -6.53 4.08
CA ASN A 74 6.41 -6.06 2.70
C ASN A 74 7.56 -6.74 1.94
N GLN A 75 7.29 -7.20 0.72
CA GLN A 75 8.33 -7.72 -0.17
C GLN A 75 8.12 -7.26 -1.60
N ALA A 76 9.23 -7.14 -2.33
CA ALA A 76 9.25 -6.73 -3.72
C ALA A 76 10.43 -7.35 -4.47
N VAL A 77 10.44 -7.17 -5.79
CA VAL A 77 11.54 -7.53 -6.68
C VAL A 77 12.19 -6.23 -7.19
N LYS A 78 13.49 -6.06 -6.95
CA LYS A 78 14.28 -4.93 -7.46
C LYS A 78 14.42 -5.00 -8.98
N PHE A 79 14.85 -3.90 -9.59
CA PHE A 79 15.06 -3.80 -11.04
C PHE A 79 15.87 -4.97 -11.63
N PHE A 80 16.97 -5.37 -10.98
CA PHE A 80 17.84 -6.48 -11.40
C PHE A 80 17.34 -7.88 -10.97
N GLY A 81 16.09 -8.01 -10.52
CA GLY A 81 15.46 -9.29 -10.22
C GLY A 81 15.69 -9.84 -8.81
N SER A 82 16.56 -9.22 -8.00
CA SER A 82 16.75 -9.62 -6.61
C SER A 82 15.53 -9.27 -5.74
N ARG A 83 15.15 -10.16 -4.83
CA ARG A 83 14.06 -9.91 -3.87
C ARG A 83 14.56 -9.00 -2.75
N THR A 84 13.68 -8.13 -2.28
CA THR A 84 13.87 -7.28 -1.10
C THR A 84 12.64 -7.38 -0.21
N SER A 85 12.83 -7.23 1.10
CA SER A 85 11.73 -7.27 2.05
C SER A 85 12.03 -6.44 3.29
N ILE A 86 10.98 -6.02 3.99
CA ILE A 86 11.08 -5.33 5.27
C ILE A 86 9.97 -5.78 6.21
N ASN A 87 10.33 -5.97 7.47
CA ASN A 87 9.39 -6.29 8.55
C ASN A 87 9.07 -5.02 9.32
N GLY A 88 7.80 -4.81 9.61
CA GLY A 88 7.30 -3.73 10.43
C GLY A 88 6.24 -4.21 11.40
N THR A 89 5.79 -3.28 12.22
CA THR A 89 4.70 -3.51 13.17
C THR A 89 3.70 -2.38 13.06
N ALA A 90 2.41 -2.72 13.04
CA ALA A 90 1.31 -1.78 13.09
C ALA A 90 0.52 -1.92 14.40
N LYS A 91 0.02 -0.79 14.91
CA LYS A 91 -0.84 -0.74 16.10
C LYS A 91 -1.99 0.24 15.89
N VAL A 92 -3.17 -0.13 16.36
CA VAL A 92 -4.32 0.79 16.48
C VAL A 92 -3.99 1.83 17.55
N LYS A 93 -4.09 3.13 17.21
CA LYS A 93 -3.75 4.22 18.13
C LYS A 93 -4.93 4.65 19.00
N ASN A 94 -6.14 4.58 18.47
CA ASN A 94 -7.37 4.96 19.14
C ASN A 94 -8.41 3.84 18.93
N ALA A 95 -8.90 3.22 20.00
CA ALA A 95 -9.89 2.15 19.92
C ALA A 95 -11.23 2.62 19.31
N SER A 96 -11.54 3.91 19.42
CA SER A 96 -12.73 4.52 18.79
C SER A 96 -12.57 4.71 17.27
N GLU A 97 -11.36 4.53 16.73
CA GLU A 97 -11.05 4.62 15.30
C GLU A 97 -10.23 3.40 14.87
N PRO A 98 -10.83 2.19 14.83
CA PRO A 98 -10.10 0.94 14.64
C PRO A 98 -9.38 0.86 13.28
N GLY A 99 -9.84 1.59 12.26
CA GLY A 99 -9.17 1.71 10.96
C GLY A 99 -7.99 2.69 10.92
N ALA A 100 -7.65 3.35 12.03
CA ALA A 100 -6.51 4.26 12.13
C ALA A 100 -5.31 3.58 12.80
N LEU A 101 -4.33 3.18 11.98
CA LEU A 101 -3.14 2.47 12.43
C LEU A 101 -1.87 3.31 12.26
N SER A 102 -0.92 3.10 13.16
CA SER A 102 0.44 3.60 13.04
C SER A 102 1.37 2.43 12.75
N VAL A 103 2.10 2.53 11.64
CA VAL A 103 3.06 1.51 11.19
C VAL A 103 4.47 1.98 11.48
N THR A 104 5.35 1.08 11.89
CA THR A 104 6.76 1.36 12.18
C THR A 104 7.65 0.32 11.53
N PHE A 105 8.71 0.79 10.88
CA PHE A 105 9.77 -0.03 10.30
C PHE A 105 11.11 0.35 10.93
N PRO A 106 12.00 -0.62 11.24
CA PRO A 106 13.26 -0.37 11.96
C PRO A 106 14.31 0.40 11.14
N SER A 107 14.23 0.36 9.81
CA SER A 107 15.00 1.21 8.89
C SER A 107 14.28 1.28 7.55
N ALA A 108 13.61 2.39 7.27
CA ALA A 108 13.04 2.71 5.95
C ALA A 108 14.01 3.57 5.13
#